data_AF-A0A9C8VAC8-F1
#
_entry.id   AF-A0A9C8VAC8-F1
#
_cell.length_a   1.000
_cell.length_b   1.000
_cell.length_c   1.000
_cell.angle_alpha   90.00
_cell.angle_beta   90.00
_cell.angle_gamma   90.00
#
_symmetry.space_group_name_H-M   'P 1'
#
loop_
_entity.id
_entity.type
_entity.pdbx_description
1 polymer ?
#
loop_
_entity_poly.entity_id
_entity_poly.type
_entity_poly.pdbx_seq_one_letter_code
_entity_poly.pdbx_strand_id
1 'polypeptide(L)'
;MNNDYVWPGFAAIALAMLTPVFWLYVALSDYTDGIGYGLVAADWVFLLMGFATVYVYYSLRRKLHDHHNFRDLDIFLTMIIAVNVVFHLGGFALELSAPLFGDSLASRHESALGLNMLLTVACTVAFGVIDILIAFVLMRNSVQLPYPVKVFAIVTLIQGIFELTILFSFFTAVIYPVALIVLAVYFLRKPEMIEVV
;
A
#
# COMPACT_ATOMS: atom_id res chain seq x y z
N MET A 1 -0.37 -13.26 27.45
CA MET A 1 0.13 -12.06 26.73
C MET A 1 -0.76 -11.85 25.52
N ASN A 2 -1.42 -10.70 25.45
CA ASN A 2 -2.18 -10.28 24.29
C ASN A 2 -1.20 -10.07 23.13
N ASN A 3 -1.38 -10.74 21.99
CA ASN A 3 -0.54 -10.50 20.83
C ASN A 3 -1.13 -9.29 20.10
N ASP A 4 -0.71 -8.09 20.49
CA ASP A 4 -1.20 -6.80 19.97
C ASP A 4 -1.02 -6.65 18.45
N TYR A 5 -0.28 -7.56 17.81
CA TYR A 5 -0.04 -7.58 16.37
C TYR A 5 -0.82 -8.66 15.61
N VAL A 6 -1.80 -9.33 16.21
CA VAL A 6 -2.67 -10.28 15.48
C VAL A 6 -3.52 -9.57 14.42
N TRP A 7 -4.15 -8.46 14.81
CA TRP A 7 -5.02 -7.67 13.92
C TRP A 7 -4.31 -7.09 12.69
N PRO A 8 -3.12 -6.47 12.78
CA PRO A 8 -2.40 -6.05 11.59
C PRO A 8 -1.97 -7.23 10.72
N GLY A 9 -1.72 -8.40 11.31
CA GLY A 9 -1.50 -9.63 10.55
C GLY A 9 -2.71 -10.03 9.70
N PHE A 10 -3.91 -10.03 10.29
CA PHE A 10 -5.15 -10.29 9.54
C PHE A 10 -5.46 -9.22 8.51
N ALA A 11 -5.22 -7.94 8.82
CA ALA A 11 -5.37 -6.85 7.87
C ALA A 11 -4.45 -7.04 6.64
N ALA A 12 -3.19 -7.43 6.86
CA ALA A 12 -2.25 -7.73 5.78
C ALA A 12 -2.72 -8.93 4.92
N ILE A 13 -3.26 -9.99 5.53
CA ILE A 13 -3.84 -11.12 4.78
C ILE A 13 -5.05 -10.69 3.95
N ALA A 14 -5.96 -9.91 4.56
CA ALA A 14 -7.15 -9.40 3.86
C ALA A 14 -6.74 -8.54 2.66
N LEU A 15 -5.80 -7.62 2.84
CA LEU A 15 -5.25 -6.81 1.75
C LEU A 15 -4.58 -7.66 0.65
N ALA A 16 -3.82 -8.70 1.03
CA ALA A 16 -3.14 -9.57 0.08
C ALA A 16 -4.14 -10.31 -0.83
N MET A 17 -5.31 -10.67 -0.30
CA MET A 17 -6.38 -11.28 -1.08
C MET A 17 -7.17 -10.25 -1.89
N LEU A 18 -7.48 -9.09 -1.30
CA LEU A 18 -8.29 -8.07 -1.93
C LEU A 18 -7.58 -7.37 -3.09
N THR A 19 -6.28 -7.10 -2.96
CA THR A 19 -5.51 -6.34 -3.96
C THR A 19 -5.58 -6.94 -5.37
N PRO A 20 -5.23 -8.22 -5.61
CA PRO A 20 -5.25 -8.79 -6.95
C PRO A 20 -6.67 -8.86 -7.50
N VAL A 21 -7.67 -9.13 -6.66
CA VAL A 21 -9.08 -9.19 -7.06
C VAL A 21 -9.58 -7.81 -7.48
N PHE A 22 -9.26 -6.77 -6.70
CA PHE A 22 -9.63 -5.39 -7.00
C PHE A 22 -9.02 -4.93 -8.32
N TRP A 23 -7.71 -5.10 -8.50
CA TRP A 23 -7.06 -4.67 -9.74
C TRP A 23 -7.47 -5.50 -10.96
N LEU A 24 -7.78 -6.78 -10.79
CA LEU A 24 -8.35 -7.60 -11.86
C LEU A 24 -9.75 -7.11 -12.25
N TYR A 25 -10.59 -6.75 -11.26
CA TYR A 25 -11.89 -6.14 -11.52
C TYR A 25 -11.75 -4.85 -12.31
N VAL A 26 -10.88 -3.93 -11.88
CA VAL A 26 -10.62 -2.65 -12.57
C VAL A 26 -10.12 -2.89 -13.99
N ALA A 27 -9.20 -3.83 -14.20
CA ALA A 27 -8.63 -4.13 -15.51
C ALA A 27 -9.63 -4.77 -16.50
N LEU A 28 -10.62 -5.52 -15.99
CA LEU A 28 -11.64 -6.19 -16.80
C LEU A 28 -12.90 -5.36 -17.00
N SER A 29 -13.15 -4.38 -16.14
CA SER A 29 -14.25 -3.44 -16.32
C SER A 29 -13.92 -2.42 -17.42
N ASP A 30 -14.93 -2.01 -18.19
CA ASP A 30 -14.89 -0.75 -18.95
C ASP A 30 -14.92 0.42 -17.96
N TYR A 31 -13.83 0.57 -17.20
CA TYR A 31 -13.72 1.55 -16.11
C TYR A 31 -13.81 3.00 -16.64
N THR A 32 -13.77 3.18 -17.96
CA THR A 32 -14.06 4.44 -18.66
C THR A 32 -15.50 4.90 -18.50
N ASP A 33 -16.45 3.99 -18.26
CA ASP A 33 -17.88 4.31 -18.08
C ASP A 33 -18.24 4.58 -16.60
N GLY A 34 -17.29 4.46 -15.67
CA GLY A 34 -17.51 4.64 -14.24
C GLY A 34 -17.11 6.02 -13.70
N ILE A 35 -16.14 6.68 -14.34
CA ILE A 35 -15.62 7.95 -13.84
C ILE A 35 -16.67 9.04 -14.02
N GLY A 36 -17.20 9.52 -12.89
CA GLY A 36 -18.15 10.61 -12.87
C GLY A 36 -19.63 10.23 -12.97
N TYR A 37 -19.98 8.96 -12.82
CA TYR A 37 -21.38 8.51 -12.67
C TYR A 37 -21.83 8.32 -11.21
N GLY A 38 -20.93 8.57 -10.24
CA GLY A 38 -21.16 8.47 -8.81
C GLY A 38 -20.43 7.30 -8.15
N LEU A 39 -20.49 7.23 -6.82
CA LEU A 39 -19.77 6.20 -6.05
C LEU A 39 -20.36 4.80 -6.28
N VAL A 40 -19.51 3.88 -6.71
CA VAL A 40 -19.81 2.44 -6.81
C VAL A 40 -19.15 1.67 -5.67
N ALA A 41 -19.50 0.39 -5.52
CA ALA A 41 -18.94 -0.47 -4.47
C ALA A 41 -17.40 -0.56 -4.54
N ALA A 42 -16.83 -0.49 -5.74
CA ALA A 42 -15.38 -0.52 -5.94
C ALA A 42 -14.68 0.67 -5.28
N ASP A 43 -15.26 1.87 -5.30
CA ASP A 43 -14.64 3.07 -4.69
C ASP A 43 -14.53 2.93 -3.17
N TRP A 44 -15.53 2.33 -2.54
CA TRP A 44 -15.51 2.03 -1.11
C TRP A 44 -14.48 0.96 -0.77
N VAL A 45 -14.37 -0.08 -1.59
CA VAL A 45 -13.34 -1.12 -1.42
C VAL A 45 -11.95 -0.52 -1.56
N PHE A 46 -11.74 0.34 -2.57
CA PHE A 46 -10.48 1.07 -2.77
C PHE A 46 -10.13 1.90 -1.53
N LEU A 47 -11.07 2.69 -1.02
CA LEU A 47 -10.86 3.49 0.18
C LEU A 47 -10.54 2.64 1.42
N LEU A 48 -11.26 1.53 1.62
CA LEU A 48 -11.01 0.60 2.71
C LEU A 48 -9.62 -0.07 2.62
N MET A 49 -9.19 -0.42 1.41
CA MET A 49 -7.83 -0.91 1.17
C MET A 49 -6.80 0.14 1.59
N GLY A 50 -7.01 1.42 1.25
CA GLY A 50 -6.15 2.52 1.73
C GLY A 50 -6.04 2.57 3.25
N PHE A 51 -7.16 2.56 3.97
CA PHE A 51 -7.14 2.56 5.43
C PHE A 51 -6.44 1.33 6.04
N ALA A 52 -6.69 0.14 5.48
CA ALA A 52 -6.03 -1.06 5.93
C ALA A 52 -4.51 -0.99 5.67
N THR A 53 -4.07 -0.42 4.54
CA THR A 53 -2.65 -0.26 4.22
C THR A 53 -1.97 0.70 5.19
N VAL A 54 -2.60 1.83 5.51
CA VAL A 54 -2.12 2.74 6.57
C VAL A 54 -1.97 2.01 7.89
N TYR A 55 -2.98 1.23 8.28
CA TYR A 55 -2.96 0.48 9.54
C TYR A 55 -1.81 -0.54 9.57
N VAL A 56 -1.56 -1.26 8.48
CA VAL A 56 -0.46 -2.23 8.34
C VAL A 56 0.90 -1.55 8.48
N TYR A 57 1.18 -0.48 7.73
CA TYR A 57 2.47 0.20 7.80
C TYR A 57 2.70 0.92 9.13
N TYR A 58 1.65 1.52 9.71
CA TYR A 58 1.73 2.11 11.05
C TYR A 58 2.04 1.03 12.10
N SER A 59 1.39 -0.13 12.01
CA SER A 59 1.65 -1.26 12.91
C SER A 59 3.04 -1.85 12.72
N LEU A 60 3.58 -1.86 11.49
CA LEU A 60 4.96 -2.25 11.20
C LEU A 60 5.94 -1.34 11.92
N ARG A 61 5.76 -0.01 11.79
CA ARG A 61 6.57 0.98 12.50
C ARG A 61 6.56 0.71 14.00
N ARG A 62 5.38 0.55 14.59
CA ARG A 62 5.22 0.28 16.02
C ARG A 62 5.90 -1.03 16.43
N LYS A 63 5.75 -2.12 15.67
CA LYS A 63 6.39 -3.41 15.99
C LYS A 63 7.91 -3.34 15.92
N LEU A 64 8.46 -2.62 14.94
CA LEU A 64 9.90 -2.39 14.83
C LEU A 64 10.45 -1.59 16.02
N HIS A 65 9.67 -0.62 16.53
CA HIS A 65 10.03 0.12 17.75
C HIS A 65 9.98 -0.77 18.99
N ASP A 66 8.85 -1.45 19.20
CA ASP A 66 8.56 -2.17 20.43
C ASP A 66 9.46 -3.41 20.59
N HIS A 67 9.80 -4.10 19.50
CA HIS A 67 10.55 -5.37 19.56
C HIS A 67 12.02 -5.26 19.12
N HIS A 68 12.41 -4.23 18.37
CA HIS A 68 13.76 -4.12 17.81
C HIS A 68 14.44 -2.77 18.08
N ASN A 69 13.76 -1.82 18.77
CA ASN A 69 14.23 -0.45 18.95
C ASN A 69 14.69 0.21 17.63
N PHE A 70 14.05 -0.17 16.51
CA PHE A 70 14.50 0.17 15.18
C PHE A 70 13.68 1.33 14.61
N ARG A 71 14.31 2.51 14.50
CA ARG A 71 13.63 3.78 14.12
C ARG A 71 14.08 4.37 12.78
N ASP A 72 15.10 3.80 12.14
CA ASP A 72 15.66 4.30 10.88
C ASP A 72 14.63 4.35 9.73
N LEU A 73 13.58 3.54 9.83
CA LEU A 73 12.49 3.48 8.85
C LEU A 73 11.39 4.52 9.04
N ASP A 74 11.38 5.27 10.14
CA ASP A 74 10.23 6.10 10.54
C ASP A 74 9.80 7.10 9.48
N ILE A 75 10.77 7.80 8.90
CA ILE A 75 10.50 8.81 7.87
C ILE A 75 9.93 8.16 6.62
N PHE A 76 10.48 7.02 6.19
CA PHE A 76 10.05 6.32 4.97
C PHE A 76 8.68 5.66 5.14
N LEU A 77 8.40 5.07 6.31
CA LEU A 77 7.08 4.54 6.65
C LEU A 77 6.04 5.66 6.76
N THR A 78 6.44 6.84 7.24
CA THR A 78 5.53 8.01 7.26
C THR A 78 5.27 8.53 5.83
N MET A 79 6.29 8.56 4.98
CA MET A 79 6.16 8.96 3.58
C MET A 79 5.24 8.01 2.81
N ILE A 80 5.43 6.69 2.91
CA ILE A 80 4.57 5.72 2.20
C ILE A 80 3.12 5.79 2.68
N ILE A 81 2.89 6.00 3.98
CA ILE A 81 1.56 6.25 4.54
C ILE A 81 0.96 7.53 3.93
N ALA A 82 1.72 8.63 3.86
CA ALA A 82 1.24 9.88 3.29
C ALA A 82 0.86 9.73 1.80
N VAL A 83 1.72 9.08 1.00
CA VAL A 83 1.42 8.80 -0.41
C VAL A 83 0.21 7.89 -0.55
N ASN A 84 0.07 6.87 0.32
CA ASN A 84 -1.09 5.99 0.36
C ASN A 84 -2.40 6.74 0.63
N VAL A 85 -2.39 7.67 1.59
CA VAL A 85 -3.52 8.53 1.90
C VAL A 85 -3.86 9.41 0.70
N VAL A 86 -2.86 10.05 0.08
CA VAL A 86 -3.07 10.88 -1.12
C VAL A 86 -3.66 10.07 -2.27
N PHE A 87 -3.16 8.87 -2.52
CA PHE A 87 -3.63 8.01 -3.61
C PHE A 87 -5.08 7.58 -3.41
N HIS A 88 -5.41 7.04 -2.22
CA HIS A 88 -6.75 6.50 -1.97
C HIS A 88 -7.81 7.58 -1.73
N LEU A 89 -7.50 8.61 -0.93
CA LEU A 89 -8.44 9.72 -0.72
C LEU A 89 -8.54 10.61 -1.95
N GLY A 90 -7.44 10.84 -2.66
CA GLY A 90 -7.43 11.63 -3.89
C GLY A 90 -8.26 10.96 -4.97
N GLY A 91 -8.07 9.65 -5.20
CA GLY A 91 -8.87 8.88 -6.15
C GLY A 91 -10.36 8.91 -5.77
N PHE A 92 -10.69 8.62 -4.51
CA PHE A 92 -12.07 8.65 -4.02
C PHE A 92 -12.71 10.05 -4.14
N ALA A 93 -11.96 11.13 -3.87
CA ALA A 93 -12.46 12.49 -3.97
C ALA A 93 -12.75 12.90 -5.43
N LEU A 94 -11.97 12.40 -6.39
CA LEU A 94 -12.24 12.61 -7.82
C LEU A 94 -13.56 11.95 -8.21
N GLU A 95 -13.86 10.74 -7.74
CA GLU A 95 -15.14 10.06 -8.00
C GLU A 95 -16.33 10.74 -7.31
N LEU A 96 -16.11 11.28 -6.11
CA LEU A 96 -17.11 12.04 -5.37
C LEU A 96 -17.42 13.41 -6.03
N SER A 97 -16.53 13.93 -6.88
CA SER A 97 -16.69 15.26 -7.46
C SER A 97 -17.91 15.37 -8.39
N ALA A 98 -18.21 14.33 -9.17
CA ALA A 98 -19.34 14.35 -10.09
C ALA A 98 -20.73 14.43 -9.41
N PRO A 99 -21.06 13.58 -8.41
CA PRO A 99 -22.35 13.69 -7.73
C PRO A 99 -22.48 14.96 -6.87
N LEU A 100 -21.36 15.55 -6.40
CA LEU A 100 -21.41 16.75 -5.54
C LEU A 100 -21.48 18.07 -6.31
N PHE A 101 -20.82 18.18 -7.46
CA PHE A 101 -20.71 19.44 -8.22
C PHE A 101 -21.52 19.43 -9.52
N GLY A 102 -22.22 18.33 -9.81
CA GLY A 102 -23.09 18.15 -10.99
C GLY A 102 -22.33 18.24 -12.33
N ASP A 103 -23.09 18.43 -13.41
CA ASP A 103 -22.59 18.44 -14.79
C ASP A 103 -21.49 19.50 -15.08
N SER A 104 -21.24 20.44 -14.16
CA SER A 104 -20.19 21.46 -14.32
C SER A 104 -18.75 20.89 -14.32
N LEU A 105 -18.55 19.76 -13.62
CA LEU A 105 -17.32 18.97 -13.61
C LEU A 105 -17.46 17.68 -14.42
N ALA A 106 -18.66 17.06 -14.44
CA ALA A 106 -18.91 15.85 -15.24
C ALA A 106 -18.87 16.12 -16.76
N SER A 107 -19.21 17.33 -17.22
CA SER A 107 -18.96 17.78 -18.61
C SER A 107 -17.47 17.90 -18.97
N ARG A 108 -16.57 17.70 -18.01
CA ARG A 108 -15.11 17.60 -18.22
C ARG A 108 -14.58 16.21 -17.88
N HIS A 109 -15.34 15.15 -18.17
CA HIS A 109 -14.96 13.75 -17.99
C HIS A 109 -13.50 13.46 -18.42
N GLU A 110 -13.06 14.00 -19.56
CA GLU A 110 -11.66 13.87 -20.02
C GLU A 110 -10.63 14.48 -19.05
N SER A 111 -10.96 15.60 -18.40
CA SER A 111 -10.09 16.22 -17.41
C SER A 111 -10.05 15.46 -16.08
N ALA A 112 -11.16 14.87 -15.65
CA ALA A 112 -11.23 14.06 -14.44
C ALA A 112 -10.46 12.74 -14.62
N LEU A 113 -10.64 12.08 -15.77
CA LEU A 113 -9.86 10.92 -16.18
C LEU A 113 -8.37 11.26 -16.26
N GLY A 114 -8.01 12.39 -16.88
CA GLY A 114 -6.62 12.85 -16.95
C GLY A 114 -5.99 13.11 -15.58
N LEU A 115 -6.74 13.70 -14.64
CA LEU A 115 -6.30 13.91 -13.26
C LEU A 115 -6.14 12.59 -12.49
N ASN A 116 -7.06 11.64 -12.66
CA ASN A 116 -6.97 10.33 -12.04
C ASN A 116 -5.74 9.55 -12.57
N MET A 117 -5.51 9.56 -13.89
CA MET A 117 -4.32 8.99 -14.50
C MET A 117 -3.04 9.66 -13.98
N LEU A 118 -3.00 10.99 -13.91
CA LEU A 118 -1.86 11.74 -13.39
C LEU A 118 -1.60 11.39 -11.92
N LEU A 119 -2.65 11.36 -11.09
CA LEU A 119 -2.56 10.98 -9.68
C LEU A 119 -2.01 9.55 -9.55
N THR A 120 -2.53 8.62 -10.34
CA THR A 120 -2.11 7.22 -10.33
C THR A 120 -0.65 7.06 -10.72
N VAL A 121 -0.22 7.67 -11.82
CA VAL A 121 1.19 7.63 -12.25
C VAL A 121 2.09 8.29 -11.23
N ALA A 122 1.74 9.49 -10.74
CA ALA A 122 2.56 10.23 -9.78
C ALA A 122 2.71 9.46 -8.46
N CYS A 123 1.62 8.90 -7.92
CA CYS A 123 1.67 8.09 -6.70
C CYS A 123 2.43 6.79 -6.92
N THR A 124 2.26 6.12 -8.06
CA THR A 124 3.00 4.88 -8.39
C THR A 124 4.51 5.14 -8.42
N VAL A 125 4.97 6.21 -9.07
CA VAL A 125 6.39 6.59 -9.04
C VAL A 125 6.85 6.88 -7.61
N ALA A 126 6.05 7.62 -6.83
CA ALA A 126 6.38 7.94 -5.45
C ALA A 126 6.48 6.69 -4.56
N PHE A 127 5.54 5.74 -4.68
CA PHE A 127 5.61 4.43 -4.04
C PHE A 127 6.91 3.73 -4.42
N GLY A 128 7.24 3.67 -5.71
CA GLY A 128 8.43 2.96 -6.17
C GLY A 128 9.73 3.50 -5.59
N VAL A 129 9.87 4.83 -5.54
CA VAL A 129 11.02 5.48 -4.89
C VAL A 129 11.06 5.12 -3.40
N ILE A 130 9.94 5.25 -2.68
CA ILE A 130 9.90 5.05 -1.23
C ILE A 130 10.15 3.58 -0.89
N ASP A 131 9.60 2.64 -1.65
CA ASP A 131 9.81 1.21 -1.47
C ASP A 131 11.28 0.82 -1.62
N ILE A 132 11.98 1.36 -2.63
CA ILE A 132 13.42 1.15 -2.79
C ILE A 132 14.19 1.69 -1.58
N LEU A 133 13.81 2.87 -1.06
CA LEU A 133 14.44 3.46 0.12
C LEU A 133 14.19 2.62 1.38
N ILE A 134 12.95 2.15 1.60
CA ILE A 134 12.58 1.25 2.69
C ILE A 134 13.44 -0.02 2.61
N ALA A 135 13.50 -0.65 1.43
CA ALA A 135 14.26 -1.86 1.20
C ALA A 135 15.75 -1.64 1.50
N PHE A 136 16.34 -0.56 1.01
CA PHE A 136 17.75 -0.25 1.24
C PHE A 136 18.07 -0.08 2.74
N VAL A 137 17.24 0.65 3.48
CA VAL A 137 17.40 0.85 4.93
C VAL A 137 17.29 -0.46 5.70
N LEU A 138 16.34 -1.33 5.33
CA LEU A 138 16.18 -2.65 5.93
C LEU A 138 17.36 -3.58 5.62
N MET A 139 17.83 -3.60 4.37
CA MET A 139 18.96 -4.44 3.96
C MET A 139 20.27 -4.00 4.63
N ARG A 140 20.51 -2.69 4.75
CA ARG A 140 21.67 -2.13 5.46
C ARG A 140 21.73 -2.58 6.92
N ASN A 141 20.56 -2.71 7.56
CA ASN A 141 20.42 -3.10 8.96
C ASN A 141 20.05 -4.58 9.14
N SER A 142 20.22 -5.40 8.09
CA SER A 142 19.73 -6.79 8.05
C SER A 142 20.28 -7.70 9.13
N VAL A 143 21.45 -7.40 9.72
CA VAL A 143 22.02 -8.21 10.81
C VAL A 143 21.13 -8.17 12.06
N GLN A 144 20.51 -7.02 12.34
CA GLN A 144 19.73 -6.77 13.57
C GLN A 144 18.24 -7.12 13.42
N LEU A 145 17.80 -7.43 12.20
CA LEU A 145 16.38 -7.62 11.88
C LEU A 145 16.03 -9.11 11.76
N PRO A 146 14.79 -9.50 12.11
CA PRO A 146 14.36 -10.89 12.00
C PRO A 146 14.16 -11.29 10.53
N TYR A 147 14.26 -12.58 10.26
CA TYR A 147 14.24 -13.12 8.89
C TYR A 147 13.03 -12.64 8.03
N PRO A 148 11.77 -12.62 8.52
CA PRO A 148 10.64 -12.11 7.73
C PRO A 148 10.83 -10.66 7.26
N VAL A 149 11.44 -9.79 8.07
CA VAL A 149 11.70 -8.39 7.70
C VAL A 149 12.78 -8.30 6.61
N LYS A 150 13.74 -9.22 6.59
CA LYS A 150 14.74 -9.31 5.50
C LYS A 150 14.09 -9.73 4.19
N VAL A 151 13.19 -10.72 4.24
CA VAL A 151 12.42 -11.15 3.06
C VAL A 151 11.53 -10.00 2.57
N PHE A 152 10.85 -9.30 3.49
CA PHE A 152 10.06 -8.12 3.15
C PHE A 152 10.91 -7.08 2.42
N ALA A 153 12.11 -6.77 2.90
CA ALA A 153 13.01 -5.83 2.23
C ALA A 153 13.32 -6.22 0.78
N ILE A 154 13.55 -7.50 0.50
CA ILE A 154 13.83 -7.99 -0.87
C ILE A 154 12.58 -7.85 -1.74
N VAL A 155 11.41 -8.25 -1.24
CA VAL A 155 10.16 -8.17 -2.01
C VAL A 155 9.79 -6.71 -2.27
N THR A 156 9.92 -5.83 -1.28
CA THR A 156 9.70 -4.38 -1.41
C THR A 156 10.68 -3.76 -2.41
N LEU A 157 11.94 -4.20 -2.45
CA LEU A 157 12.89 -3.72 -3.47
C LEU A 157 12.40 -4.07 -4.89
N ILE A 158 12.00 -5.32 -5.10
CA ILE A 158 11.47 -5.79 -6.38
C ILE A 158 10.22 -4.99 -6.74
N GLN A 159 9.29 -4.82 -5.80
CA GLN A 159 8.10 -4.00 -5.98
C GLN A 159 8.45 -2.58 -6.43
N GLY A 160 9.36 -1.90 -5.73
CA GLY A 160 9.69 -0.52 -6.05
C GLY A 160 10.36 -0.34 -7.41
N ILE A 161 11.16 -1.31 -7.87
CA ILE A 161 11.73 -1.31 -9.24
C ILE A 161 10.63 -1.44 -10.29
N PHE A 162 9.62 -2.28 -10.04
CA PHE A 162 8.48 -2.49 -10.95
C PHE A 162 7.55 -1.27 -10.97
N GLU A 163 7.32 -0.62 -9.84
CA GLU A 163 6.54 0.62 -9.74
C GLU A 163 7.24 1.78 -10.46
N LEU A 164 8.55 1.94 -10.30
CA LEU A 164 9.32 2.94 -11.05
C LEU A 164 9.31 2.68 -12.56
N THR A 165 9.35 1.41 -12.95
CA THR A 165 9.25 1.01 -14.34
C THR A 165 7.78 0.92 -14.70
N ILE A 166 7.07 2.05 -14.86
CA ILE A 166 5.61 2.16 -15.05
C ILE A 166 4.97 1.03 -15.89
N LEU A 167 5.62 0.60 -16.98
CA LEU A 167 5.17 -0.53 -17.82
C LEU A 167 5.02 -1.86 -17.07
N PHE A 168 5.80 -2.09 -16.03
CA PHE A 168 5.79 -3.27 -15.17
C PHE A 168 4.98 -3.08 -13.88
N SER A 169 4.42 -1.88 -13.64
CA SER A 169 3.62 -1.61 -12.45
C SER A 169 2.42 -2.55 -12.31
N PHE A 170 1.88 -3.13 -13.38
CA PHE A 170 0.79 -4.10 -13.29
C PHE A 170 1.18 -5.39 -12.52
N PHE A 171 2.46 -5.78 -12.49
CA PHE A 171 2.90 -6.92 -11.69
C PHE A 171 2.85 -6.66 -10.18
N THR A 172 2.73 -5.40 -9.76
CA THR A 172 2.56 -5.04 -8.34
C THR A 172 1.28 -5.64 -7.77
N ALA A 173 0.25 -5.87 -8.60
CA ALA A 173 -0.95 -6.59 -8.21
C ALA A 173 -0.67 -8.00 -7.69
N VAL A 174 0.49 -8.59 -8.02
CA VAL A 174 0.96 -9.88 -7.52
C VAL A 174 2.07 -9.73 -6.49
N ILE A 175 3.02 -8.81 -6.69
CA ILE A 175 4.18 -8.63 -5.81
C ILE A 175 3.75 -8.06 -4.44
N TYR A 176 2.84 -7.08 -4.43
CA TYR A 176 2.38 -6.45 -3.19
C TYR A 176 1.68 -7.43 -2.24
N PRO A 177 0.78 -8.32 -2.72
CA PRO A 177 0.28 -9.44 -1.92
C PRO A 177 1.38 -10.29 -1.28
N VAL A 178 2.47 -10.59 -2.00
CA VAL A 178 3.58 -11.36 -1.43
C VAL A 178 4.23 -10.59 -0.29
N ALA A 179 4.47 -9.29 -0.46
CA ALA A 179 5.02 -8.43 0.60
C ALA A 179 4.11 -8.41 1.84
N LEU A 180 2.80 -8.30 1.64
CA LEU A 180 1.80 -8.32 2.70
C LEU A 180 1.73 -9.67 3.43
N ILE A 181 1.83 -10.80 2.72
CA ILE A 181 1.90 -12.11 3.36
C ILE A 181 3.16 -12.24 4.22
N VAL A 182 4.29 -11.73 3.75
CA VAL A 182 5.53 -11.70 4.55
C VAL A 182 5.35 -10.84 5.80
N LEU A 183 4.71 -9.67 5.70
CA LEU A 183 4.35 -8.86 6.86
C LEU A 183 3.36 -9.56 7.79
N ALA A 184 2.37 -10.29 7.26
CA ALA A 184 1.44 -11.07 8.07
C ALA A 184 2.18 -12.14 8.89
N VAL A 185 3.11 -12.86 8.26
CA VAL A 185 3.98 -13.82 8.96
C VAL A 185 4.79 -13.11 10.05
N TYR A 186 5.36 -11.94 9.75
CA TYR A 186 6.08 -11.15 10.74
C TYR A 186 5.19 -10.74 11.92
N PHE A 187 3.97 -10.27 11.67
CA PHE A 187 3.02 -9.83 12.69
C PHE A 187 2.53 -10.98 13.57
N LEU A 188 2.18 -12.12 12.97
CA LEU A 188 1.63 -13.28 13.66
C LEU A 188 2.69 -14.11 14.40
N ARG A 189 3.97 -13.97 14.05
CA ARG A 189 5.07 -14.63 14.78
C ARG A 189 5.21 -14.01 16.18
N LYS A 190 5.32 -14.89 17.18
CA LYS A 190 5.66 -14.50 18.56
C LYS A 190 7.05 -13.83 18.58
N PRO A 191 7.30 -12.87 19.47
CA PRO A 191 8.61 -12.27 19.62
C PRO A 191 9.63 -13.39 19.90
N GLU A 192 10.64 -13.51 19.06
CA GLU A 192 11.83 -14.29 19.39
C GLU A 192 12.54 -13.52 20.49
N MET A 193 12.42 -13.99 21.74
CA MET A 193 13.23 -13.49 22.82
C MET A 193 14.68 -13.76 22.42
N ILE A 194 15.44 -12.71 22.12
CA ILE A 194 16.88 -12.83 22.02
C ILE A 194 17.34 -13.24 23.42
N GLU A 195 17.71 -14.49 23.61
CA GLU A 195 18.50 -14.89 24.76
C GLU A 195 19.80 -14.10 24.68
N VAL A 196 19.95 -13.11 25.54
CA VAL A 196 21.23 -12.45 25.77
C VAL A 196 22.10 -13.50 26.46
N VAL A 197 22.99 -14.13 25.69
CA VAL A 197 24.11 -14.94 26.21
C VAL A 197 25.28 -14.02 26.52
#